data_AF-A0A7V3PB82-F1
#
_entry.id   AF-A0A7V3PB82-F1
#
_cell.length_a   1.000
_cell.length_b   1.000
_cell.length_c   1.000
_cell.angle_alpha   90.00
_cell.angle_beta   90.00
_cell.angle_gamma   90.00
#
_symmetry.space_group_name_H-M   'P 1'
#
loop_
_entity.id
_entity.type
_entity.pdbx_description
1 polymer ?
#
loop_
_entity_poly.entity_id
_entity_poly.type
_entity_poly.pdbx_seq_one_letter_code
_entity_poly.pdbx_strand_id
1 'polypeptide(L)'
;MSFYFSLLIAGFFGGVVRGLVGFIKHQFSYKNVPFDLKYFLGMSFLSGIIGMMASMSLKEVGLTLNGNFSAALSFIIGYAGGDFLEGIYRIILKKAKLPGNDANQ
;
A
#
# COMPACT_ATOMS: atom_id res chain seq x y z
N MET A 1 -12.87 11.67 16.16
CA MET A 1 -12.49 11.39 14.75
C MET A 1 -13.22 10.14 14.30
N SER A 2 -13.84 10.12 13.11
CA SER A 2 -14.51 8.89 12.61
C SER A 2 -13.48 7.78 12.32
N PHE A 3 -13.82 6.52 12.59
CA PHE A 3 -12.96 5.34 12.37
C PHE A 3 -12.39 5.26 10.95
N TYR A 4 -13.18 5.68 9.96
CA TYR A 4 -12.76 5.79 8.56
C TYR A 4 -11.64 6.81 8.35
N PHE A 5 -11.67 7.91 9.08
CA PHE A 5 -10.65 8.95 8.97
C PHE A 5 -9.30 8.46 9.52
N SER A 6 -9.34 7.70 10.62
CA SER A 6 -8.15 7.06 11.18
C SER A 6 -7.52 6.04 10.23
N LEU A 7 -8.34 5.30 9.47
CA LEU A 7 -7.85 4.38 8.43
C LEU A 7 -7.17 5.13 7.29
N LEU A 8 -7.83 6.15 6.72
CA LEU A 8 -7.25 6.93 5.62
C LEU A 8 -5.91 7.56 6.00
N ILE A 9 -5.85 8.15 7.20
CA ILE A 9 -4.61 8.71 7.74
C ILE A 9 -3.54 7.64 7.93
N ALA A 10 -3.88 6.50 8.51
CA ALA A 10 -2.92 5.44 8.74
C ALA A 10 -2.33 4.90 7.43
N GLY A 11 -3.17 4.62 6.42
CA GLY A 11 -2.72 4.21 5.09
C GLY A 11 -1.87 5.27 4.39
N PHE A 12 -2.25 6.55 4.50
CA PHE A 12 -1.45 7.65 3.98
C PHE A 12 -0.06 7.72 4.63
N PHE A 13 0.02 7.69 5.96
CA PHE A 13 1.29 7.73 6.68
C PHE A 13 2.16 6.51 6.39
N GLY A 14 1.57 5.33 6.22
CA GLY A 14 2.29 4.14 5.74
C GLY A 14 2.97 4.41 4.40
N GLY A 15 2.23 4.97 3.44
CA GLY A 15 2.76 5.34 2.12
C GLY A 15 3.85 6.42 2.18
N VAL A 16 3.69 7.42 3.06
CA VAL A 16 4.73 8.44 3.30
C VAL A 16 6.00 7.79 3.82
N VAL A 17 5.91 6.91 4.82
CA VAL A 17 7.07 6.20 5.38
C VAL A 17 7.81 5.40 4.31
N ARG A 18 7.10 4.74 3.38
CA ARG A 18 7.73 4.09 2.22
C ARG A 18 8.49 5.09 1.35
N GLY A 19 7.90 6.25 1.06
CA GLY A 19 8.55 7.33 0.30
C GLY A 19 9.81 7.83 0.99
N LEU A 20 9.77 8.01 2.31
CA LEU A 20 10.93 8.38 3.14
C LEU A 20 12.05 7.34 3.05
N VAL A 21 11.71 6.05 3.21
CA VAL A 21 12.70 4.95 3.12
C VAL A 21 13.32 4.90 1.72
N GLY A 22 12.52 5.09 0.67
CA GLY A 22 13.00 5.15 -0.71
C GLY A 22 13.97 6.33 -0.93
N PHE A 23 13.64 7.49 -0.39
CA PHE A 23 14.51 8.67 -0.46
C PHE A 23 15.82 8.48 0.29
N ILE A 24 15.77 7.93 1.51
CA ILE A 24 16.97 7.61 2.30
C ILE A 24 17.88 6.66 1.51
N LYS A 25 17.33 5.59 0.94
CA LYS A 25 18.10 4.66 0.10
C LYS A 25 18.73 5.35 -1.11
N HIS A 26 18.00 6.26 -1.76
CA HIS A 26 18.54 7.03 -2.87
C HIS A 26 19.72 7.92 -2.44
N GLN A 27 19.60 8.61 -1.31
CA GLN A 27 20.68 9.44 -0.76
C GLN A 27 21.93 8.62 -0.38
N PHE A 28 21.76 7.41 0.19
CA PHE A 28 22.91 6.56 0.54
C PHE A 28 23.57 5.89 -0.68
N SER A 29 22.82 5.62 -1.75
CA SER A 29 23.34 4.89 -2.92
C SER A 29 24.11 5.77 -3.91
N TYR A 30 23.94 7.10 -3.88
CA TYR A 30 24.55 8.02 -4.83
C TYR A 30 25.47 9.01 -4.12
N LYS A 31 26.74 9.08 -4.58
CA LYS A 31 27.74 10.03 -4.06
C LYS A 31 27.41 11.42 -4.63
N ASN A 32 27.08 12.40 -3.76
CA ASN A 32 26.71 13.78 -4.09
C ASN A 32 25.35 13.99 -4.80
N VAL A 33 24.24 13.69 -4.14
CA VAL A 33 22.91 14.17 -4.60
C VAL A 33 22.52 15.41 -3.79
N PRO A 34 22.30 16.58 -4.42
CA PRO A 34 21.77 17.73 -3.71
C PRO A 34 20.39 17.39 -3.14
N PHE A 35 20.17 17.68 -1.86
CA PHE A 35 18.88 17.48 -1.21
C PHE A 35 17.86 18.47 -1.80
N ASP A 36 16.97 17.98 -2.67
CA ASP A 36 15.85 18.76 -3.16
C ASP A 36 14.61 18.51 -2.28
N LEU A 37 14.29 19.50 -1.44
CA LEU A 37 13.15 19.45 -0.53
C LEU A 37 11.81 19.34 -1.27
N LYS A 38 11.67 19.97 -2.45
CA LYS A 38 10.43 19.92 -3.24
C LYS A 38 10.23 18.52 -3.81
N TYR A 39 11.29 17.92 -4.33
CA TYR A 39 11.24 16.55 -4.83
C TYR A 39 10.94 15.55 -3.70
N PHE A 40 11.60 15.71 -2.55
CA PHE A 40 11.37 14.88 -1.37
C PHE A 40 9.91 14.94 -0.88
N LEU A 41 9.37 16.14 -0.70
CA LEU A 41 7.99 16.33 -0.26
C LEU A 41 7.00 15.85 -1.32
N GLY A 42 7.25 16.16 -2.60
CA GLY A 42 6.41 15.73 -3.72
C GLY A 42 6.33 14.20 -3.80
N MET A 43 7.47 13.51 -3.78
CA MET A 43 7.52 12.05 -3.85
C MET A 43 6.94 11.38 -2.60
N SER A 44 7.22 11.91 -1.42
CA SER A 44 6.67 11.36 -0.17
C SER A 44 5.15 11.54 -0.10
N PHE A 45 4.64 12.70 -0.53
CA PHE A 45 3.21 12.98 -0.58
C PHE A 45 2.49 12.10 -1.61
N LEU A 46 3.06 11.95 -2.81
CA LEU A 46 2.51 11.09 -3.85
C LEU A 46 2.50 9.62 -3.42
N SER A 47 3.58 9.17 -2.76
CA SER A 47 3.63 7.83 -2.15
C SER A 47 2.57 7.66 -1.05
N GLY A 48 2.31 8.70 -0.27
CA GLY A 48 1.22 8.73 0.71
C GLY A 48 -0.16 8.55 0.08
N ILE A 49 -0.46 9.27 -1.02
CA ILE A 49 -1.71 9.11 -1.77
C ILE A 49 -1.87 7.66 -2.26
N ILE A 50 -0.80 7.07 -2.81
CA ILE A 50 -0.81 5.67 -3.26
C ILE A 50 -1.08 4.72 -2.09
N GLY A 51 -0.45 4.92 -0.93
CA GLY A 51 -0.69 4.12 0.26
C GLY A 51 -2.12 4.23 0.79
N MET A 52 -2.70 5.43 0.76
CA MET A 52 -4.09 5.67 1.11
C MET A 52 -5.05 4.92 0.18
N MET A 53 -4.86 5.06 -1.14
CA MET A 53 -5.68 4.38 -2.15
C MET A 53 -5.56 2.85 -2.02
N ALA A 54 -4.34 2.35 -1.84
CA ALA A 54 -4.07 0.93 -1.63
C ALA A 54 -4.86 0.37 -0.44
N SER A 55 -4.77 1.04 0.71
CA SER A 55 -5.50 0.63 1.90
C SER A 55 -7.02 0.70 1.74
N MET A 56 -7.53 1.67 0.99
CA MET A 56 -8.96 1.81 0.75
C MET A 56 -9.48 0.69 -0.15
N SER A 57 -8.80 0.40 -1.26
CA SER A 57 -9.18 -0.70 -2.15
C SER A 57 -9.23 -2.03 -1.42
N LEU A 58 -8.29 -2.31 -0.52
CA LEU A 58 -8.21 -3.59 0.17
C LEU A 58 -9.25 -3.76 1.26
N LYS A 59 -9.61 -2.65 1.92
CA LYS A 59 -10.77 -2.62 2.80
C LYS A 59 -12.06 -2.96 2.03
N GLU A 60 -12.23 -2.43 0.83
CA GLU A 60 -13.43 -2.68 0.01
C GLU A 60 -13.48 -4.10 -0.58
N VAL A 61 -12.32 -4.68 -0.90
CA VAL A 61 -12.21 -6.09 -1.29
C VAL A 61 -12.52 -7.05 -0.12
N GLY A 62 -12.70 -6.52 1.09
CA GLY A 62 -13.07 -7.29 2.28
C GLY A 62 -11.87 -7.94 2.98
N LEU A 63 -10.64 -7.49 2.70
CA LEU A 63 -9.46 -7.97 3.39
C LEU A 63 -9.52 -7.50 4.85
N THR A 64 -9.65 -8.43 5.78
CA THR A 64 -9.69 -8.16 7.22
C THR A 64 -8.71 -9.08 7.95
N LEU A 65 -8.16 -8.61 9.06
CA LEU A 65 -7.30 -9.42 9.93
C LEU A 65 -8.09 -9.72 11.20
N ASN A 66 -8.30 -11.01 11.51
CA ASN A 66 -9.15 -11.45 12.63
C ASN A 66 -10.56 -10.84 12.60
N GLY A 67 -11.13 -10.65 11.40
CA GLY A 67 -12.48 -10.09 11.20
C GLY A 67 -12.59 -8.57 11.40
N ASN A 68 -11.48 -7.86 11.63
CA ASN A 68 -11.49 -6.41 11.77
C ASN A 68 -10.46 -5.74 10.84
N PHE A 69 -10.79 -4.54 10.36
CA PHE A 69 -9.89 -3.71 9.57
C PHE A 69 -9.35 -2.58 10.45
N SER A 70 -8.19 -2.78 11.06
CA SER A 70 -7.63 -1.78 11.99
C SER A 70 -6.80 -0.71 11.30
N ALA A 71 -6.62 0.43 11.96
CA ALA A 71 -5.68 1.48 11.52
C ALA A 71 -4.24 0.95 11.36
N ALA A 72 -3.79 0.03 12.22
CA ALA A 72 -2.47 -0.59 12.10
C ALA A 72 -2.35 -1.42 10.81
N LEU A 73 -3.38 -2.19 10.46
CA LEU A 73 -3.41 -2.94 9.21
C LEU A 73 -3.40 -2.00 8.00
N SER A 74 -4.18 -0.93 8.07
CA SER A 74 -4.20 0.12 7.04
C SER A 74 -2.82 0.76 6.84
N PHE A 75 -2.08 1.03 7.92
CA PHE A 75 -0.72 1.53 7.85
C PHE A 75 0.23 0.57 7.15
N ILE A 76 0.20 -0.72 7.50
CA ILE A 76 1.05 -1.75 6.88
C ILE A 76 0.75 -1.86 5.38
N ILE A 77 -0.53 -1.90 5.03
CA ILE A 77 -0.97 -1.93 3.63
C ILE A 77 -0.52 -0.68 2.90
N GLY A 78 -0.66 0.50 3.51
CA GLY A 78 -0.20 1.76 2.93
C GLY A 78 1.32 1.78 2.69
N TYR A 79 2.10 1.24 3.61
CA TYR A 79 3.54 1.08 3.49
C TYR A 79 3.93 0.12 2.37
N ALA A 80 3.21 -0.99 2.18
CA ALA A 80 3.46 -1.90 1.07
C ALA A 80 3.00 -1.29 -0.28
N GLY A 81 1.90 -0.54 -0.27
CA GLY A 81 1.40 0.23 -1.40
C GLY A 81 1.09 -0.64 -2.62
N GLY A 82 1.63 -0.25 -3.77
CA GLY A 82 1.36 -0.90 -5.07
C GLY A 82 1.79 -2.37 -5.13
N ASP A 83 2.89 -2.74 -4.50
CA ASP A 83 3.40 -4.13 -4.51
C ASP A 83 2.39 -5.09 -3.86
N PHE A 84 1.69 -4.62 -2.83
CA PHE A 84 0.64 -5.38 -2.18
C PHE A 84 -0.59 -5.54 -3.07
N LEU A 85 -0.98 -4.47 -3.79
CA LEU A 85 -2.08 -4.51 -4.76
C LEU A 85 -1.80 -5.52 -5.86
N GLU A 86 -0.57 -5.54 -6.37
CA GLU A 86 -0.14 -6.51 -7.36
C GLU A 86 -0.23 -7.95 -6.82
N GLY A 87 0.23 -8.17 -5.58
CA GLY A 87 0.12 -9.46 -4.91
C GLY A 87 -1.32 -9.95 -4.82
N ILE A 88 -2.24 -9.08 -4.39
CA ILE A 88 -3.66 -9.39 -4.26
C ILE A 88 -4.31 -9.62 -5.63
N TYR A 89 -4.00 -8.78 -6.62
CA TYR A 89 -4.46 -8.94 -7.99
C TYR A 89 -4.07 -10.31 -8.55
N ARG A 90 -2.81 -10.74 -8.34
CA ARG A 90 -2.33 -12.06 -8.75
C ARG A 90 -3.10 -13.20 -8.07
N ILE A 91 -3.44 -13.07 -6.79
CA ILE A 91 -4.23 -14.08 -6.05
C ILE A 91 -5.65 -14.18 -6.62
N ILE A 92 -6.33 -13.04 -6.83
CA ILE A 92 -7.69 -12.99 -7.36
C ILE A 92 -7.73 -13.61 -8.77
N LEU A 93 -6.79 -13.24 -9.64
CA LEU A 93 -6.71 -13.81 -10.98
C LEU A 93 -6.40 -15.30 -11.01
N LYS A 94 -5.50 -15.78 -10.13
CA LYS A 94 -5.22 -17.23 -10.01
C LYS A 94 -6.47 -17.99 -9.57
N LYS A 95 -7.23 -17.44 -8.62
CA LYS A 95 -8.50 -18.03 -8.19
C LYS A 95 -9.55 -18.04 -9.31
N ALA A 96 -9.61 -16.98 -10.12
CA ALA A 96 -10.51 -16.89 -11.26
C ALA A 96 -10.14 -17.86 -12.41
N LYS A 97 -8.85 -18.19 -12.56
CA LYS A 97 -8.34 -19.15 -13.56
C LYS A 97 -8.45 -20.62 -13.15
N LEU A 98 -8.98 -20.93 -11.97
CA LEU A 98 -9.37 -22.29 -11.58
C LEU A 98 -10.89 -22.45 -11.84
N PRO A 99 -11.35 -22.66 -13.08
CA PRO A 99 -12.65 -23.30 -13.27
C PRO A 99 -12.54 -24.72 -12.72
N GLY A 100 -13.59 -25.17 -12.04
CA GLY A 100 -13.60 -26.40 -11.26
C GLY A 100 -12.98 -27.59 -11.98
N ASN A 101 -12.13 -28.31 -11.26
CA ASN A 101 -11.79 -29.70 -11.58
C ASN A 101 -12.94 -30.65 -11.18
N ASP A 102 -14.19 -30.26 -11.47
CA ASP A 102 -15.39 -30.98 -11.05
C ASP A 102 -16.46 -30.93 -12.16
N ALA A 103 -16.10 -31.37 -13.36
CA ALA A 103 -17.05 -31.89 -14.35
C ALA A 103 -16.31 -32.72 -15.42
N ASN A 104 -16.18 -34.02 -15.16
CA ASN A 104 -16.09 -35.10 -16.15
C ASN A 104 -15.20 -34.90 -17.39
N GLN A 105 -14.00 -35.50 -17.40
CA GLN A 105 -13.56 -36.52 -18.38
C GLN A 105 -12.12 -36.97 -18.11
#